data_AF-A0A3S2J9F9-F1
#
_entry.id   AF-A0A3S2J9F9-F1
#
_cell.length_a   1.000
_cell.length_b   1.000
_cell.length_c   1.000
_cell.angle_alpha   90.00
_cell.angle_beta   90.00
_cell.angle_gamma   90.00
#
_symmetry.space_group_name_H-M   'P 1'
#
loop_
_entity.id
_entity.type
_entity.pdbx_description
1 polymer ?
#
loop_
_entity_poly.entity_id
_entity_poly.type
_entity_poly.pdbx_seq_one_letter_code
_entity_poly.pdbx_strand_id
1 'polypeptide(L)'
;WGESGIQPGDAALPEGVKSLASVVHAPAQLARRLAQTGIVDAGDGRRLQALLAPGQRLVSREGALWRWDGFTASADAPTAAAQRLAQKNRLAELDAEAIQATLILRQAEEALAQAEQALRLASEAERNARQAGRDAQHRVDAARNALAEAERAGGELQSRRAALDEARARIVDSHEETSAAFAEAEMLLQDAPDLGDLQLQLEQSSANVARDRATLADARAVHEGLRREAEARARRLDAIGAERSNWLERAENASTQIASLGERKAEAEAERERLADAPDEIDAKRRALLSQLTEAETLRKAAADRLQEAENRQSEMDKAAT
;
A
#
# COMPACT_ATOMS: atom_id res chain seq x y z
N TRP A 1 -3.30 90.49 -97.12
CA TRP A 1 -2.46 90.06 -98.25
C TRP A 1 -3.41 89.62 -99.36
N GLY A 2 -3.32 90.19 -100.57
CA GLY A 2 -4.14 89.74 -101.71
C GLY A 2 -3.64 88.41 -102.28
N GLU A 3 -4.43 87.79 -103.16
CA GLU A 3 -3.95 86.63 -103.93
C GLU A 3 -2.79 87.04 -104.82
N SER A 4 -1.62 86.42 -104.60
CA SER A 4 -0.39 86.69 -105.35
C SER A 4 0.15 85.36 -105.86
N GLY A 5 -0.46 84.89 -106.95
CA GLY A 5 -0.05 83.69 -107.68
C GLY A 5 1.15 83.95 -108.60
N ILE A 6 1.93 82.90 -108.88
CA ILE A 6 3.06 82.95 -109.82
C ILE A 6 2.54 83.36 -111.19
N GLN A 7 3.18 84.34 -111.83
CA GLN A 7 2.77 84.83 -113.14
C GLN A 7 3.75 84.47 -114.25
N PRO A 8 3.29 84.29 -115.50
CA PRO A 8 4.16 83.92 -116.63
C PRO A 8 5.29 84.92 -116.93
N GLY A 9 5.14 86.17 -116.52
CA GLY A 9 6.16 87.23 -116.69
C GLY A 9 7.14 87.36 -115.53
N ASP A 10 7.06 86.50 -114.52
CA ASP A 10 7.99 86.52 -113.40
C ASP A 10 9.36 85.97 -113.85
N ALA A 11 10.44 86.70 -113.55
CA ALA A 11 11.78 86.28 -113.91
C ALA A 11 12.15 84.93 -113.28
N ALA A 12 12.82 84.07 -114.05
CA ALA A 12 13.35 82.81 -113.53
C ALA A 12 14.46 83.07 -112.51
N LEU A 13 14.55 82.21 -111.49
CA LEU A 13 15.72 82.21 -110.61
C LEU A 13 16.98 81.81 -111.41
N PRO A 14 18.19 82.22 -110.97
CA PRO A 14 19.43 81.79 -111.61
C PRO A 14 19.52 80.27 -111.76
N GLU A 15 20.16 79.83 -112.85
CA GLU A 15 20.27 78.42 -113.19
C GLU A 15 20.89 77.60 -112.03
N GLY A 16 20.28 76.46 -111.70
CA GLY A 16 20.70 75.59 -110.61
C GLY A 16 20.18 75.96 -109.21
N VAL A 17 19.51 77.11 -109.05
CA VAL A 17 18.97 77.54 -107.75
C VAL A 17 17.58 76.95 -107.49
N LYS A 18 17.44 76.21 -106.37
CA LYS A 18 16.15 75.63 -105.96
C LYS A 18 15.25 76.68 -105.33
N SER A 19 14.01 76.80 -105.79
CA SER A 19 13.04 77.75 -105.20
C SER A 19 12.60 77.32 -103.80
N LEU A 20 12.47 78.29 -102.87
CA LEU A 20 11.97 78.07 -101.51
C LEU A 20 10.55 77.51 -101.50
N ALA A 21 9.72 77.90 -102.47
CA ALA A 21 8.35 77.37 -102.63
C ALA A 21 8.30 75.85 -102.81
N SER A 22 9.40 75.22 -103.26
CA SER A 22 9.44 73.76 -103.49
C SER A 22 9.68 72.92 -102.22
N VAL A 23 9.99 73.55 -101.07
CA VAL A 23 10.34 72.84 -99.83
C VAL A 23 9.58 73.33 -98.60
N VAL A 24 8.72 74.35 -98.73
CA VAL A 24 7.91 74.86 -97.62
C VAL A 24 6.42 74.81 -97.95
N HIS A 25 5.61 74.47 -96.95
CA HIS A 25 4.16 74.66 -97.03
C HIS A 25 3.81 76.05 -96.52
N ALA A 26 3.21 76.88 -97.37
CA ALA A 26 2.80 78.24 -97.05
C ALA A 26 1.45 78.59 -97.69
N PRO A 27 0.68 79.54 -97.13
CA PRO A 27 -0.57 80.00 -97.71
C PRO A 27 -0.39 80.53 -99.14
N ALA A 28 -1.40 80.33 -100.00
CA ALA A 28 -1.36 80.69 -101.43
C ALA A 28 -0.98 82.15 -101.70
N GLN A 29 -1.27 83.06 -100.77
CA GLN A 29 -0.93 84.48 -100.85
C GLN A 29 0.58 84.76 -100.83
N LEU A 30 1.41 83.79 -100.40
CA LEU A 30 2.88 83.90 -100.37
C LEU A 30 3.55 83.17 -101.55
N ALA A 31 2.79 82.44 -102.38
CA ALA A 31 3.32 81.55 -103.41
C ALA A 31 4.27 82.27 -104.39
N ARG A 32 3.85 83.42 -104.95
CA ARG A 32 4.68 84.20 -105.88
C ARG A 32 6.00 84.67 -105.25
N ARG A 33 5.96 85.11 -103.98
CA ARG A 33 7.15 85.60 -103.26
C ARG A 33 8.12 84.46 -102.91
N LEU A 34 7.60 83.32 -102.51
CA LEU A 34 8.42 82.13 -102.21
C LEU A 34 9.01 81.53 -103.48
N ALA A 35 8.30 81.62 -104.61
CA ALA A 35 8.81 81.23 -105.93
C ALA A 35 10.06 82.05 -106.32
N GLN A 36 10.05 83.35 -106.02
CA GLN A 36 11.14 84.32 -106.26
C GLN A 36 12.21 84.36 -105.16
N THR A 37 12.22 83.37 -104.27
CA THR A 37 13.25 83.19 -103.24
C THR A 37 14.02 81.91 -103.53
N GLY A 38 15.29 82.02 -103.87
CA GLY A 38 16.17 80.89 -104.16
C GLY A 38 16.92 80.39 -102.93
N ILE A 39 17.16 79.08 -102.83
CA ILE A 39 17.97 78.45 -101.80
C ILE A 39 19.35 78.13 -102.41
N VAL A 40 20.40 78.58 -101.74
CA VAL A 40 21.80 78.41 -102.18
C VAL A 40 22.69 78.00 -101.00
N ASP A 41 23.83 77.39 -101.27
CA ASP A 41 24.86 77.19 -100.25
C ASP A 41 25.56 78.54 -99.94
N ALA A 42 26.07 78.69 -98.72
CA ALA A 42 26.59 79.97 -98.23
C ALA A 42 27.72 80.57 -99.10
N GLY A 43 28.54 79.71 -99.72
CA GLY A 43 29.63 80.14 -100.61
C GLY A 43 29.15 80.68 -101.96
N ASP A 44 27.98 80.27 -102.44
CA ASP A 44 27.44 80.66 -103.74
C ASP A 44 26.60 81.94 -103.70
N GLY A 45 26.12 82.33 -102.52
CA GLY A 45 25.20 83.45 -102.37
C GLY A 45 25.73 84.76 -102.94
N ARG A 46 27.00 85.11 -102.69
CA ARG A 46 27.61 86.34 -103.22
C ARG A 46 27.83 86.29 -104.73
N ARG A 47 28.22 85.13 -105.27
CA ARG A 47 28.45 84.91 -106.70
C ARG A 47 27.14 85.03 -107.49
N LEU A 48 26.08 84.43 -106.97
CA LEU A 48 24.77 84.40 -107.64
C LEU A 48 23.94 85.67 -107.40
N GLN A 49 24.25 86.48 -106.39
CA GLN A 49 23.57 87.74 -106.13
C GLN A 49 23.59 88.69 -107.33
N ALA A 50 24.70 88.73 -108.07
CA ALA A 50 24.86 89.60 -109.24
C ALA A 50 23.95 89.20 -110.42
N LEU A 51 23.38 87.98 -110.40
CA LEU A 51 22.51 87.44 -111.43
C LEU A 51 21.02 87.56 -111.08
N LEU A 52 20.69 88.17 -109.94
CA LEU A 52 19.30 88.30 -109.49
C LEU A 52 18.55 89.38 -110.26
N ALA A 53 17.35 89.03 -110.73
CA ALA A 53 16.41 89.99 -111.28
C ALA A 53 15.75 90.84 -110.16
N PRO A 54 15.24 92.05 -110.47
CA PRO A 54 14.54 92.87 -109.50
C PRO A 54 13.42 92.12 -108.77
N GLY A 55 13.44 92.19 -107.44
CA GLY A 55 12.49 91.50 -106.54
C GLY A 55 12.94 90.13 -106.03
N GLN A 56 13.99 89.54 -106.61
CA GLN A 56 14.52 88.24 -106.20
C GLN A 56 15.43 88.32 -104.97
N ARG A 57 15.50 87.19 -104.25
CA ARG A 57 16.40 87.02 -103.11
C ARG A 57 16.94 85.60 -103.08
N LEU A 58 18.12 85.43 -102.52
CA LEU A 58 18.73 84.14 -102.19
C LEU A 58 18.80 84.00 -100.68
N VAL A 59 18.53 82.81 -100.19
CA VAL A 59 18.68 82.45 -98.78
C VAL A 59 19.55 81.21 -98.66
N SER A 60 20.41 81.14 -97.65
CA SER A 60 21.12 79.90 -97.31
C SER A 60 20.36 79.09 -96.27
N ARG A 61 20.73 77.80 -96.12
CA ARG A 61 20.17 76.92 -95.08
C ARG A 61 20.54 77.39 -93.67
N GLU A 62 21.68 78.06 -93.54
CA GLU A 62 22.19 78.65 -92.30
C GLU A 62 21.53 80.00 -91.97
N GLY A 63 20.77 80.59 -92.91
CA GLY A 63 19.99 81.81 -92.69
C GLY A 63 20.61 83.10 -93.24
N ALA A 64 21.67 83.01 -94.05
CA ALA A 64 22.20 84.17 -94.77
C ALA A 64 21.22 84.60 -95.89
N LEU A 65 21.16 85.90 -96.17
CA LEU A 65 20.23 86.48 -97.16
C LEU A 65 20.97 87.41 -98.10
N TRP A 66 20.80 87.21 -99.42
CA TRP A 66 21.26 88.12 -100.47
C TRP A 66 20.06 88.62 -101.27
N ARG A 67 19.97 89.93 -101.50
CA ARG A 67 18.91 90.55 -102.32
C ARG A 67 19.50 91.16 -103.59
N TRP A 68 18.66 91.27 -104.61
CA TRP A 68 19.00 91.85 -105.91
C TRP A 68 19.53 93.30 -105.82
N ASP A 69 19.15 94.06 -104.79
CA ASP A 69 19.56 95.45 -104.56
C ASP A 69 20.91 95.59 -103.83
N GLY A 70 21.64 94.49 -103.67
CA GLY A 70 22.97 94.47 -103.04
C GLY A 70 22.94 94.25 -101.53
N PHE A 71 21.78 94.20 -100.88
CA PHE A 71 21.68 93.93 -99.44
C PHE A 71 22.08 92.47 -99.12
N THR A 72 23.03 92.31 -98.19
CA THR A 72 23.49 91.01 -97.68
C THR A 72 23.41 90.98 -96.16
N ALA A 73 22.77 89.95 -95.60
CA ALA A 73 22.79 89.67 -94.16
C ALA A 73 23.49 88.32 -93.90
N SER A 74 24.44 88.31 -92.96
CA SER A 74 25.11 87.08 -92.51
C SER A 74 24.13 86.21 -91.72
N ALA A 75 24.39 84.90 -91.72
CA ALA A 75 23.69 83.91 -90.90
C ALA A 75 23.89 84.12 -89.38
N ASP A 76 24.90 84.89 -88.97
CA ASP A 76 25.35 85.00 -87.57
C ASP A 76 24.38 85.72 -86.62
N ALA A 77 23.32 86.36 -87.13
CA ALA A 77 22.32 87.05 -86.32
C ALA A 77 21.00 86.26 -86.34
N PRO A 78 20.63 85.56 -85.24
CA PRO A 78 19.35 84.88 -85.14
C PRO A 78 18.20 85.87 -85.33
N THR A 79 17.38 85.67 -86.35
CA THR A 79 16.19 86.49 -86.54
C THR A 79 15.09 86.03 -85.58
N ALA A 80 14.26 86.96 -85.09
CA ALA A 80 13.10 86.63 -84.25
C ALA A 80 12.11 85.66 -84.93
N ALA A 81 12.17 85.51 -86.27
CA ALA A 81 11.40 84.51 -87.00
C ALA A 81 12.03 83.10 -86.92
N ALA A 82 13.36 82.99 -87.00
CA ALA A 82 14.07 81.72 -86.84
C ALA A 82 13.91 81.15 -85.43
N GLN A 83 14.00 81.99 -84.40
CA GLN A 83 13.76 81.58 -83.01
C GLN A 83 12.32 81.08 -82.79
N ARG A 84 11.31 81.76 -83.35
CA ARG A 84 9.91 81.33 -83.27
C ARG A 84 9.67 80.00 -83.99
N LEU A 85 10.31 79.77 -85.14
CA LEU A 85 10.20 78.50 -85.85
C LEU A 85 10.88 77.36 -85.08
N ALA A 86 12.08 77.60 -84.54
CA ALA A 86 12.78 76.62 -83.70
C ALA A 86 11.98 76.28 -82.44
N GLN A 87 11.39 77.28 -81.78
CA GLN A 87 10.48 77.07 -80.64
C GLN A 87 9.23 76.29 -81.02
N LYS A 88 8.63 76.55 -82.19
CA LYS A 88 7.46 75.81 -82.68
C LYS A 88 7.79 74.35 -82.99
N ASN A 89 8.93 74.09 -83.63
CA ASN A 89 9.40 72.72 -83.89
C ASN A 89 9.71 72.00 -82.57
N ARG A 90 10.39 72.67 -81.63
CA ARG A 90 10.68 72.12 -80.32
C ARG A 90 9.43 71.84 -79.51
N LEU A 91 8.42 72.70 -79.57
CA LEU A 91 7.12 72.46 -78.94
C LEU A 91 6.44 71.24 -79.55
N ALA A 92 6.43 71.10 -80.88
CA ALA A 92 5.85 69.93 -81.53
C ALA A 92 6.56 68.61 -81.18
N GLU A 93 7.90 68.63 -81.03
CA GLU A 93 8.67 67.49 -80.52
C GLU A 93 8.27 67.14 -79.08
N LEU A 94 8.26 68.14 -78.18
CA LEU A 94 7.90 67.95 -76.78
C LEU A 94 6.46 67.48 -76.61
N ASP A 95 5.52 67.98 -77.41
CA ASP A 95 4.13 67.53 -77.42
C ASP A 95 4.03 66.06 -77.86
N ALA A 96 4.80 65.65 -78.88
CA ALA A 96 4.86 64.26 -79.32
C ALA A 96 5.49 63.35 -78.24
N GLU A 97 6.57 63.78 -77.61
CA GLU A 97 7.20 63.07 -76.48
C GLU A 97 6.24 62.95 -75.28
N ALA A 98 5.50 64.01 -74.94
CA ALA A 98 4.52 64.01 -73.85
C ALA A 98 3.36 63.04 -74.12
N ILE A 99 2.86 62.97 -75.37
CA ILE A 99 1.83 62.01 -75.76
C ILE A 99 2.34 60.57 -75.59
N GLN A 100 3.56 60.28 -76.07
CA GLN A 100 4.15 58.94 -75.93
C GLN A 100 4.40 58.56 -74.48
N ALA A 101 4.96 59.48 -73.68
CA ALA A 101 5.18 59.26 -72.25
C ALA A 101 3.86 59.03 -71.50
N THR A 102 2.79 59.75 -71.85
CA THR A 102 1.46 59.58 -71.26
C THR A 102 0.86 58.22 -71.61
N LEU A 103 1.05 57.74 -72.84
CA LEU A 103 0.61 56.40 -73.26
C LEU A 103 1.34 55.30 -72.45
N ILE A 104 2.66 55.40 -72.31
CA ILE A 104 3.47 54.46 -71.54
C ILE A 104 3.05 54.48 -70.06
N LEU A 105 2.84 55.66 -69.49
CA LEU A 105 2.38 55.80 -68.10
C LEU A 105 1.04 55.09 -67.89
N ARG A 106 0.05 55.35 -68.75
CA ARG A 106 -1.27 54.72 -68.63
C ARG A 106 -1.20 53.19 -68.77
N GLN A 107 -0.37 52.68 -69.67
CA GLN A 107 -0.14 51.23 -69.80
C GLN A 107 0.49 50.64 -68.54
N ALA A 108 1.46 51.34 -67.94
CA ALA A 108 2.10 50.91 -66.70
C ALA A 108 1.13 50.96 -65.50
N GLU A 109 0.28 51.99 -65.42
CA GLU A 109 -0.76 52.11 -64.39
C GLU A 109 -1.79 50.97 -64.49
N GLU A 110 -2.24 50.63 -65.71
CA GLU A 110 -3.15 49.52 -65.94
C GLU A 110 -2.51 48.18 -65.57
N ALA A 111 -1.26 47.94 -65.99
CA ALA A 111 -0.52 46.74 -65.64
C ALA A 111 -0.29 46.62 -64.12
N LEU A 112 0.00 47.74 -63.44
CA LEU A 112 0.13 47.77 -61.99
C LEU A 112 -1.20 47.44 -61.31
N ALA A 113 -2.31 48.05 -61.73
CA ALA A 113 -3.62 47.77 -61.16
C ALA A 113 -4.02 46.30 -61.31
N GLN A 114 -3.75 45.70 -62.48
CA GLN A 114 -3.98 44.27 -62.71
C GLN A 114 -3.08 43.39 -61.82
N ALA A 115 -1.80 43.74 -61.69
CA ALA A 115 -0.86 43.00 -60.83
C ALA A 115 -1.25 43.09 -59.34
N GLU A 116 -1.68 44.26 -58.86
CA GLU A 116 -2.17 44.43 -57.49
C GLU A 116 -3.44 43.62 -57.22
N GLN A 117 -4.37 43.60 -58.18
CA GLN A 117 -5.58 42.76 -58.06
C GLN A 117 -5.22 41.27 -58.03
N ALA A 118 -4.33 40.82 -58.92
CA ALA A 118 -3.85 39.44 -58.94
C ALA A 118 -3.17 39.06 -57.62
N LEU A 119 -2.33 39.94 -57.07
CA LEU A 119 -1.65 39.72 -55.79
C LEU A 119 -2.64 39.60 -54.62
N ARG A 120 -3.67 40.46 -54.57
CA ARG A 120 -4.72 40.39 -53.55
C ARG A 120 -5.47 39.05 -53.61
N LEU A 121 -5.92 38.65 -54.79
CA LEU A 121 -6.64 37.38 -55.00
C LEU A 121 -5.77 36.17 -54.66
N ALA A 122 -4.50 36.16 -55.08
CA ALA A 122 -3.57 35.09 -54.75
C ALA A 122 -3.30 35.00 -53.25
N SER A 123 -3.16 36.14 -52.57
CA SER A 123 -2.95 36.19 -51.11
C SER A 123 -4.17 35.69 -50.33
N GLU A 124 -5.38 36.03 -50.77
CA GLU A 124 -6.62 35.51 -50.18
C GLU A 124 -6.76 34.01 -50.42
N ALA A 125 -6.50 33.54 -51.64
CA ALA A 125 -6.52 32.12 -51.98
C ALA A 125 -5.51 31.32 -51.14
N GLU A 126 -4.30 31.84 -50.94
CA GLU A 126 -3.28 31.23 -50.09
C GLU A 126 -3.76 31.14 -48.62
N ARG A 127 -4.30 32.23 -48.07
CA ARG A 127 -4.81 32.25 -46.69
C ARG A 127 -5.92 31.23 -46.50
N ASN A 128 -6.86 31.16 -47.44
CA ASN A 128 -7.97 30.21 -47.42
C ASN A 128 -7.47 28.77 -47.53
N ALA A 129 -6.52 28.48 -48.42
CA ALA A 129 -5.92 27.15 -48.55
C ALA A 129 -5.19 26.72 -47.28
N ARG A 130 -4.42 27.63 -46.65
CA ARG A 130 -3.74 27.36 -45.37
C ARG A 130 -4.74 27.10 -44.24
N GLN A 131 -5.83 27.86 -44.17
CA GLN A 131 -6.87 27.63 -43.17
C GLN A 131 -7.58 26.29 -43.40
N ALA A 132 -7.97 25.98 -44.63
CA ALA A 132 -8.58 24.70 -44.98
C ALA A 132 -7.66 23.51 -44.66
N GLY A 133 -6.35 23.66 -44.87
CA GLY A 133 -5.34 22.68 -44.48
C GLY A 133 -5.28 22.45 -42.96
N ARG A 134 -5.29 23.52 -42.16
CA ARG A 134 -5.35 23.42 -40.70
C ARG A 134 -6.63 22.75 -40.21
N ASP A 135 -7.78 23.15 -40.77
CA ASP A 135 -9.07 22.56 -40.40
C ASP A 135 -9.15 21.07 -40.78
N ALA A 136 -8.61 20.70 -41.94
CA ALA A 136 -8.51 19.29 -42.34
C ALA A 136 -7.61 18.49 -41.39
N GLN A 137 -6.46 19.04 -40.99
CA GLN A 137 -5.57 18.40 -40.02
C GLN A 137 -6.26 18.20 -38.66
N HIS A 138 -6.94 19.24 -38.15
CA HIS A 138 -7.72 19.14 -36.92
C HIS A 138 -8.82 18.06 -37.00
N ARG A 139 -9.53 17.95 -38.14
CA ARG A 139 -10.53 16.88 -38.34
C ARG A 139 -9.90 15.49 -38.34
N VAL A 140 -8.74 15.31 -38.96
CA VAL A 140 -8.02 14.03 -38.95
C VAL A 140 -7.59 13.65 -37.54
N ASP A 141 -7.03 14.60 -36.79
CA ASP A 141 -6.58 14.33 -35.42
C ASP A 141 -7.76 14.05 -34.47
N ALA A 142 -8.89 14.76 -34.62
CA ALA A 142 -10.12 14.44 -33.90
C ALA A 142 -10.64 13.04 -34.24
N ALA A 143 -10.64 12.64 -35.51
CA ALA A 143 -11.07 11.31 -35.93
C ALA A 143 -10.14 10.21 -35.39
N ARG A 144 -8.82 10.44 -35.35
CA ARG A 144 -7.85 9.51 -34.76
C ARG A 144 -8.05 9.34 -33.26
N ASN A 145 -8.31 10.43 -32.54
CA ASN A 145 -8.59 10.38 -31.11
C ASN A 145 -9.89 9.60 -30.82
N ALA A 146 -10.95 9.88 -31.59
CA ALA A 146 -12.21 9.15 -31.48
C ALA A 146 -12.06 7.64 -31.78
N LEU A 147 -11.26 7.29 -32.80
CA LEU A 147 -10.94 5.89 -33.10
C LEU A 147 -10.20 5.22 -31.93
N ALA A 148 -9.16 5.87 -31.41
CA ALA A 148 -8.38 5.32 -30.30
C ALA A 148 -9.20 5.15 -29.01
N GLU A 149 -10.17 6.05 -28.76
CA GLU A 149 -11.13 5.89 -27.65
C GLU A 149 -12.09 4.72 -27.89
N ALA A 150 -12.63 4.57 -29.11
CA ALA A 150 -13.50 3.46 -29.47
C ALA A 150 -12.78 2.10 -29.39
N GLU A 151 -11.52 2.03 -29.81
CA GLU A 151 -10.69 0.82 -29.70
C GLU A 151 -10.43 0.44 -28.25
N ARG A 152 -10.10 1.43 -27.39
CA ARG A 152 -9.93 1.22 -25.95
C ARG A 152 -11.23 0.69 -25.31
N ALA A 153 -12.36 1.34 -25.58
CA ALA A 153 -13.66 0.90 -25.08
C ALA A 153 -14.03 -0.51 -25.59
N GLY A 154 -13.72 -0.81 -26.86
CA GLY A 154 -13.89 -2.16 -27.43
C GLY A 154 -13.05 -3.21 -26.72
N GLY A 155 -11.78 -2.91 -26.42
CA GLY A 155 -10.89 -3.78 -25.66
C GLY A 155 -11.36 -4.02 -24.22
N GLU A 156 -11.86 -2.99 -23.54
CA GLU A 156 -12.45 -3.10 -22.20
C GLU A 156 -13.71 -3.98 -22.20
N LEU A 157 -14.61 -3.77 -23.17
CA LEU A 157 -15.82 -4.58 -23.32
C LEU A 157 -15.49 -6.05 -23.61
N GLN A 158 -14.51 -6.31 -24.49
CA GLN A 158 -14.07 -7.66 -24.79
C GLN A 158 -13.45 -8.36 -23.57
N SER A 159 -12.63 -7.64 -22.80
CA SER A 159 -12.04 -8.15 -21.56
C SER A 159 -13.11 -8.45 -20.51
N ARG A 160 -14.08 -7.55 -20.34
CA ARG A 160 -15.22 -7.74 -19.43
C ARG A 160 -16.07 -8.94 -19.84
N ARG A 161 -16.32 -9.11 -21.14
CA ARG A 161 -17.06 -10.27 -21.67
C ARG A 161 -16.31 -11.57 -21.39
N ALA A 162 -15.01 -11.64 -21.66
CA ALA A 162 -14.20 -12.82 -21.37
C ALA A 162 -14.23 -13.20 -19.88
N ALA A 163 -14.11 -12.20 -18.99
CA ALA A 163 -14.22 -12.43 -17.55
C ALA A 163 -15.62 -12.92 -17.11
N LEU A 164 -16.69 -12.40 -17.72
CA LEU A 164 -18.05 -12.87 -17.46
C LEU A 164 -18.28 -14.29 -17.99
N ASP A 165 -17.74 -14.63 -19.16
CA ASP A 165 -17.83 -15.97 -19.74
C ASP A 165 -17.11 -17.00 -18.84
N GLU A 166 -15.90 -16.67 -18.33
CA GLU A 166 -15.17 -17.50 -17.37
C GLU A 166 -15.92 -17.63 -16.03
N ALA A 167 -16.43 -16.53 -15.49
CA ALA A 167 -17.21 -16.54 -14.25
C ALA A 167 -18.47 -17.40 -14.40
N ARG A 168 -19.16 -17.29 -15.55
CA ARG A 168 -20.32 -18.12 -15.86
C ARG A 168 -19.94 -19.60 -15.92
N ALA A 169 -18.86 -19.96 -16.60
CA ALA A 169 -18.39 -21.35 -16.67
C ALA A 169 -18.14 -21.92 -15.27
N ARG A 170 -17.40 -21.20 -14.41
CA ARG A 170 -17.16 -21.63 -13.01
C ARG A 170 -18.44 -21.82 -12.20
N ILE A 171 -19.42 -20.93 -12.35
CA ILE A 171 -20.70 -21.05 -11.64
C ILE A 171 -21.48 -22.28 -12.12
N VAL A 172 -21.49 -22.54 -13.43
CA VAL A 172 -22.13 -23.73 -14.01
C VAL A 172 -21.47 -25.00 -13.47
N ASP A 173 -20.14 -25.09 -13.52
CA ASP A 173 -19.41 -26.26 -13.04
C ASP A 173 -19.66 -26.49 -11.54
N SER A 174 -19.59 -25.43 -10.72
CA SER A 174 -19.86 -25.51 -9.28
C SER A 174 -21.31 -25.92 -8.97
N HIS A 175 -22.27 -25.43 -9.77
CA HIS A 175 -23.68 -25.83 -9.62
C HIS A 175 -23.87 -27.30 -9.97
N GLU A 176 -23.27 -27.79 -11.05
CA GLU A 176 -23.35 -29.21 -11.45
C GLU A 176 -22.72 -30.12 -10.38
N GLU A 177 -21.54 -29.78 -9.87
CA GLU A 177 -20.87 -30.52 -8.79
C GLU A 177 -21.73 -30.54 -7.52
N THR A 178 -22.26 -29.38 -7.10
CA THR A 178 -23.10 -29.28 -5.90
C THR A 178 -24.41 -30.05 -6.07
N SER A 179 -25.02 -30.01 -7.26
CA SER A 179 -26.26 -30.73 -7.54
C SER A 179 -26.04 -32.24 -7.51
N ALA A 180 -24.91 -32.72 -8.04
CA ALA A 180 -24.53 -34.12 -7.98
C ALA A 180 -24.31 -34.58 -6.53
N ALA A 181 -23.54 -33.82 -5.75
CA ALA A 181 -23.28 -34.10 -4.34
C ALA A 181 -24.58 -34.09 -3.50
N PHE A 182 -25.50 -33.18 -3.80
CA PHE A 182 -26.81 -33.13 -3.16
C PHE A 182 -27.64 -34.38 -3.47
N ALA A 183 -27.72 -34.77 -4.74
CA ALA A 183 -28.46 -35.98 -5.15
C ALA A 183 -27.87 -37.25 -4.52
N GLU A 184 -26.54 -37.37 -4.46
CA GLU A 184 -25.85 -38.47 -3.79
C GLU A 184 -26.16 -38.48 -2.28
N ALA A 185 -26.11 -37.32 -1.62
CA ALA A 185 -26.43 -37.21 -0.20
C ALA A 185 -27.91 -37.55 0.10
N GLU A 186 -28.84 -37.14 -0.75
CA GLU A 186 -30.26 -37.53 -0.62
C GLU A 186 -30.44 -39.04 -0.76
N MET A 187 -29.77 -39.68 -1.73
CA MET A 187 -29.83 -41.14 -1.88
C MET A 187 -29.25 -41.86 -0.66
N LEU A 188 -28.09 -41.42 -0.16
CA LEU A 188 -27.47 -41.97 1.04
C LEU A 188 -28.36 -41.79 2.29
N LEU A 189 -29.09 -40.68 2.38
CA LEU A 189 -30.03 -40.44 3.47
C LEU A 189 -31.27 -41.33 3.36
N GLN A 190 -31.79 -41.55 2.15
CA GLN A 190 -32.91 -42.47 1.92
C GLN A 190 -32.54 -43.92 2.21
N ASP A 191 -31.31 -44.32 1.88
CA ASP A 191 -30.78 -45.66 2.14
C ASP A 191 -30.25 -45.83 3.58
N ALA A 192 -30.20 -44.74 4.37
CA ALA A 192 -29.71 -44.80 5.73
C ALA A 192 -30.64 -45.69 6.58
N PRO A 193 -30.11 -46.72 7.26
CA PRO A 193 -30.92 -47.59 8.09
C PRO A 193 -31.46 -46.83 9.30
N ASP A 194 -32.70 -47.13 9.69
CA ASP A 194 -33.24 -46.64 10.96
C ASP A 194 -32.44 -47.23 12.13
N LEU A 195 -31.79 -46.36 12.90
CA LEU A 195 -30.98 -46.74 14.04
C LEU A 195 -31.80 -46.89 15.34
N GLY A 196 -33.12 -46.67 15.29
CA GLY A 196 -34.01 -46.75 16.45
C GLY A 196 -33.90 -48.08 17.20
N ASP A 197 -33.85 -49.20 16.48
CA ASP A 197 -33.71 -50.53 17.09
C ASP A 197 -32.34 -50.72 17.76
N LEU A 198 -31.26 -50.23 17.15
CA LEU A 198 -29.91 -50.29 17.73
C LEU A 198 -29.80 -49.39 18.96
N GLN A 199 -30.41 -48.21 18.92
CA GLN A 199 -30.51 -47.29 20.05
C GLN A 199 -31.25 -47.95 21.22
N LEU A 200 -32.38 -48.59 20.95
CA LEU A 200 -33.18 -49.30 21.94
C LEU A 200 -32.39 -50.48 22.54
N GLN A 201 -31.68 -51.25 21.72
CA GLN A 201 -30.82 -52.35 22.20
C GLN A 201 -29.67 -51.83 23.08
N LEU A 202 -29.05 -50.70 22.72
CA LEU A 202 -28.00 -50.07 23.53
C LEU A 202 -28.54 -49.60 24.89
N GLU A 203 -29.71 -48.97 24.91
CA GLU A 203 -30.37 -48.53 26.15
C GLU A 203 -30.72 -49.71 27.05
N GLN A 204 -31.30 -50.78 26.48
CA GLN A 204 -31.61 -52.01 27.20
C GLN A 204 -30.36 -52.68 27.78
N SER A 205 -29.31 -52.81 26.99
CA SER A 205 -28.03 -53.39 27.43
C SER A 205 -27.39 -52.54 28.54
N SER A 206 -27.39 -51.22 28.39
CA SER A 206 -26.88 -50.30 29.40
C SER A 206 -27.66 -50.39 30.72
N ALA A 207 -28.99 -50.49 30.64
CA ALA A 207 -29.84 -50.69 31.82
C ALA A 207 -29.57 -52.04 32.51
N ASN A 208 -29.34 -53.12 31.74
CA ASN A 208 -28.97 -54.42 32.28
C ASN A 208 -27.61 -54.36 32.99
N VAL A 209 -26.59 -53.76 32.36
CA VAL A 209 -25.27 -53.58 32.99
C VAL A 209 -25.35 -52.76 34.27
N ALA A 210 -26.15 -51.68 34.29
CA ALA A 210 -26.36 -50.89 35.49
C ALA A 210 -27.01 -51.71 36.63
N ARG A 211 -28.02 -52.52 36.29
CA ARG A 211 -28.68 -53.44 37.23
C ARG A 211 -27.69 -54.46 37.80
N ASP A 212 -26.93 -55.13 36.95
CA ASP A 212 -25.97 -56.16 37.36
C ASP A 212 -24.84 -55.58 38.22
N ARG A 213 -24.39 -54.34 37.93
CA ARG A 213 -23.42 -53.62 38.77
C ARG A 213 -23.99 -53.31 40.16
N ALA A 214 -25.25 -52.91 40.26
CA ALA A 214 -25.90 -52.69 41.54
C ALA A 214 -26.01 -54.00 42.34
N THR A 215 -26.49 -55.08 41.71
CA THR A 215 -26.56 -56.41 42.35
C THR A 215 -25.20 -56.91 42.81
N LEU A 216 -24.14 -56.71 42.01
CA LEU A 216 -22.78 -57.08 42.40
C LEU A 216 -22.27 -56.24 43.59
N ALA A 217 -22.56 -54.94 43.61
CA ALA A 217 -22.19 -54.07 44.73
C ALA A 217 -22.87 -54.50 46.03
N ASP A 218 -24.16 -54.82 45.97
CA ASP A 218 -24.92 -55.34 47.11
C ASP A 218 -24.36 -56.69 47.59
N ALA A 219 -24.12 -57.63 46.68
CA ALA A 219 -23.54 -58.93 47.00
C ALA A 219 -22.14 -58.80 47.64
N ARG A 220 -21.31 -57.87 47.14
CA ARG A 220 -20.01 -57.56 47.75
C ARG A 220 -20.15 -56.96 49.15
N ALA A 221 -21.09 -56.03 49.34
CA ALA A 221 -21.33 -55.43 50.65
C ALA A 221 -21.77 -56.48 51.68
N VAL A 222 -22.64 -57.41 51.29
CA VAL A 222 -23.07 -58.56 52.11
C VAL A 222 -21.88 -59.48 52.43
N HIS A 223 -21.10 -59.87 51.42
CA HIS A 223 -19.91 -60.71 51.60
C HIS A 223 -18.90 -60.08 52.57
N GLU A 224 -18.57 -58.79 52.39
CA GLU A 224 -17.65 -58.08 53.28
C GLU A 224 -18.22 -57.91 54.69
N GLY A 225 -19.54 -57.75 54.83
CA GLY A 225 -20.23 -57.80 56.12
C GLY A 225 -20.01 -59.14 56.84
N LEU A 226 -20.34 -60.24 56.17
CA LEU A 226 -20.19 -61.60 56.70
C LEU A 226 -18.72 -61.94 57.02
N ARG A 227 -17.77 -61.52 56.17
CA ARG A 227 -16.33 -61.70 56.42
C ARG A 227 -15.89 -60.98 57.69
N ARG A 228 -16.27 -59.71 57.86
CA ARG A 228 -15.94 -58.94 59.08
C ARG A 228 -16.56 -59.57 60.33
N GLU A 229 -17.81 -60.06 60.25
CA GLU A 229 -18.43 -60.79 61.35
C GLU A 229 -17.68 -62.08 61.68
N ALA A 230 -17.27 -62.86 60.68
CA ALA A 230 -16.49 -64.08 60.88
C ALA A 230 -15.13 -63.78 61.53
N GLU A 231 -14.41 -62.76 61.07
CA GLU A 231 -13.14 -62.30 61.67
C GLU A 231 -13.32 -61.79 63.10
N ALA A 232 -14.41 -61.09 63.40
CA ALA A 232 -14.73 -60.64 64.75
C ALA A 232 -15.04 -61.82 65.68
N ARG A 233 -15.83 -62.81 65.19
CA ARG A 233 -16.11 -64.06 65.92
C ARG A 233 -14.83 -64.86 66.19
N ALA A 234 -13.96 -65.01 65.20
CA ALA A 234 -12.67 -65.69 65.34
C ALA A 234 -11.79 -65.02 66.41
N ARG A 235 -11.58 -63.70 66.30
CA ARG A 235 -10.82 -62.93 67.33
C ARG A 235 -11.43 -63.04 68.72
N ARG A 236 -12.77 -63.07 68.83
CA ARG A 236 -13.45 -63.25 70.12
C ARG A 236 -13.23 -64.65 70.69
N LEU A 237 -13.26 -65.69 69.86
CA LEU A 237 -12.96 -67.06 70.28
C LEU A 237 -11.50 -67.19 70.75
N ASP A 238 -10.54 -66.59 70.04
CA ASP A 238 -9.13 -66.57 70.45
C ASP A 238 -8.94 -65.86 71.80
N ALA A 239 -9.58 -64.70 71.98
CA ALA A 239 -9.55 -63.97 73.25
C ALA A 239 -10.16 -64.79 74.40
N ILE A 240 -11.31 -65.44 74.19
CA ILE A 240 -11.92 -66.35 75.16
C ILE A 240 -10.98 -67.52 75.48
N GLY A 241 -10.29 -68.08 74.48
CA GLY A 241 -9.29 -69.14 74.66
C GLY A 241 -8.11 -68.71 75.53
N ALA A 242 -7.57 -67.51 75.28
CA ALA A 242 -6.50 -66.92 76.08
C ALA A 242 -6.95 -66.60 77.51
N GLU A 243 -8.12 -65.98 77.68
CA GLU A 243 -8.74 -65.70 78.97
C GLU A 243 -8.92 -67.00 79.77
N ARG A 244 -9.48 -68.05 79.14
CA ARG A 244 -9.67 -69.37 79.77
C ARG A 244 -8.35 -69.98 80.22
N SER A 245 -7.31 -69.93 79.38
CA SER A 245 -5.98 -70.46 79.73
C SER A 245 -5.38 -69.72 80.93
N ASN A 246 -5.50 -68.39 80.96
CA ASN A 246 -5.04 -67.57 82.07
C ASN A 246 -5.82 -67.86 83.38
N TRP A 247 -7.13 -68.05 83.30
CA TRP A 247 -7.93 -68.44 84.47
C TRP A 247 -7.57 -69.83 85.01
N LEU A 248 -7.29 -70.80 84.13
CA LEU A 248 -6.81 -72.13 84.54
C LEU A 248 -5.45 -72.03 85.22
N GLU A 249 -4.50 -71.28 84.65
CA GLU A 249 -3.18 -71.05 85.27
C GLU A 249 -3.29 -70.37 86.64
N ARG A 250 -4.17 -69.36 86.79
CA ARG A 250 -4.45 -68.74 88.09
C ARG A 250 -5.04 -69.74 89.09
N ALA A 251 -5.95 -70.60 88.65
CA ALA A 251 -6.56 -71.60 89.52
C ALA A 251 -5.54 -72.66 89.99
N GLU A 252 -4.64 -73.11 89.10
CA GLU A 252 -3.52 -74.00 89.42
C GLU A 252 -2.54 -73.35 90.41
N ASN A 253 -2.13 -72.10 90.14
CA ASN A 253 -1.27 -71.33 91.04
C ASN A 253 -1.91 -71.11 92.42
N ALA A 254 -3.21 -70.79 92.46
CA ALA A 254 -3.95 -70.64 93.70
C ALA A 254 -4.06 -71.98 94.46
N SER A 255 -4.29 -73.10 93.77
CA SER A 255 -4.34 -74.43 94.37
C SER A 255 -2.99 -74.82 94.98
N THR A 256 -1.89 -74.52 94.28
CA THR A 256 -0.51 -74.70 94.77
C THR A 256 -0.26 -73.84 96.01
N GLN A 257 -0.69 -72.57 95.98
CA GLN A 257 -0.56 -71.66 97.12
C GLN A 257 -1.38 -72.12 98.33
N ILE A 258 -2.60 -72.61 98.12
CA ILE A 258 -3.46 -73.17 99.18
C ILE A 258 -2.79 -74.40 99.81
N ALA A 259 -2.23 -75.30 99.00
CA ALA A 259 -1.51 -76.48 99.50
C ALA A 259 -0.31 -76.06 100.35
N SER A 260 0.52 -75.13 99.86
CA SER A 260 1.68 -74.59 100.60
C SER A 260 1.27 -73.91 101.91
N LEU A 261 0.20 -73.13 101.92
CA LEU A 261 -0.32 -72.51 103.16
C LEU A 261 -0.90 -73.56 104.11
N GLY A 262 -1.51 -74.62 103.60
CA GLY A 262 -2.00 -75.76 104.38
C GLY A 262 -0.87 -76.51 105.08
N GLU A 263 0.24 -76.79 104.37
CA GLU A 263 1.45 -77.37 104.95
C GLU A 263 2.03 -76.47 106.05
N ARG A 264 2.22 -75.17 105.77
CA ARG A 264 2.72 -74.21 106.75
C ARG A 264 1.82 -74.10 107.98
N LYS A 265 0.50 -74.17 107.79
CA LYS A 265 -0.45 -74.18 108.90
C LYS A 265 -0.29 -75.44 109.76
N ALA A 266 -0.20 -76.62 109.13
CA ALA A 266 -0.01 -77.87 109.84
C ALA A 266 1.32 -77.91 110.61
N GLU A 267 2.41 -77.40 110.02
CA GLU A 267 3.70 -77.22 110.69
C GLU A 267 3.58 -76.29 111.91
N ALA A 268 2.92 -75.14 111.75
CA ALA A 268 2.71 -74.18 112.83
C ALA A 268 1.82 -74.74 113.96
N GLU A 269 0.78 -75.51 113.64
CA GLU A 269 -0.08 -76.19 114.61
C GLU A 269 0.71 -77.28 115.37
N ALA A 270 1.53 -78.07 114.68
CA ALA A 270 2.38 -79.08 115.31
C ALA A 270 3.47 -78.47 116.22
N GLU A 271 4.04 -77.32 115.82
CA GLU A 271 4.97 -76.56 116.66
C GLU A 271 4.26 -75.97 117.89
N ARG A 272 3.06 -75.42 117.71
CA ARG A 272 2.24 -74.91 118.82
C ARG A 272 1.90 -76.01 119.83
N GLU A 273 1.53 -77.20 119.37
CA GLU A 273 1.23 -78.34 120.23
C GLU A 273 2.47 -78.78 121.02
N ARG A 274 3.64 -78.86 120.38
CA ARG A 274 4.92 -79.14 121.06
C ARG A 274 5.27 -78.12 122.14
N LEU A 275 4.89 -76.85 121.92
CA LEU A 275 5.13 -75.77 122.88
C LEU A 275 4.01 -75.62 123.92
N ALA A 276 2.89 -76.32 123.80
CA ALA A 276 1.74 -76.19 124.70
C ALA A 276 2.05 -76.64 126.12
N ASP A 277 2.86 -77.71 126.27
CA ASP A 277 3.25 -78.27 127.56
C ASP A 277 4.52 -77.62 128.14
N ALA A 278 5.24 -76.81 127.34
CA ALA A 278 6.48 -76.17 127.76
C ALA A 278 6.31 -75.24 128.99
N PRO A 279 5.23 -74.43 129.12
CA PRO A 279 4.98 -73.64 130.33
C PRO A 279 4.79 -74.51 131.56
N ASP A 280 4.04 -75.60 131.46
CA ASP A 280 3.78 -76.53 132.57
C ASP A 280 5.05 -77.29 132.97
N GLU A 281 5.87 -77.72 132.00
CA GLU A 281 7.19 -78.31 132.25
C GLU A 281 8.14 -77.31 132.95
N ILE A 282 8.14 -76.05 132.53
CA ILE A 282 8.94 -74.99 133.15
C ILE A 282 8.46 -74.73 134.58
N ASP A 283 7.15 -74.67 134.82
CA ASP A 283 6.59 -74.48 136.16
C ASP A 283 6.79 -75.69 137.08
N ALA A 284 6.78 -76.91 136.54
CA ALA A 284 7.16 -78.13 137.27
C ALA A 284 8.64 -78.10 137.67
N LYS A 285 9.55 -77.75 136.75
CA LYS A 285 10.98 -77.55 137.04
C LYS A 285 11.20 -76.44 138.06
N ARG A 286 10.44 -75.33 137.97
CA ARG A 286 10.48 -74.22 138.93
C ARG A 286 10.06 -74.64 140.33
N ARG A 287 8.96 -75.40 140.45
CA ARG A 287 8.49 -75.96 141.73
C ARG A 287 9.50 -76.95 142.33
N ALA A 288 10.07 -77.83 141.51
CA ALA A 288 11.12 -78.76 141.96
C ALA A 288 12.37 -78.02 142.48
N LEU A 289 12.83 -76.99 141.77
CA LEU A 289 13.95 -76.15 142.19
C LEU A 289 13.65 -75.37 143.47
N LEU A 290 12.44 -74.82 143.63
CA LEU A 290 12.02 -74.15 144.87
C LEU A 290 11.96 -75.12 146.06
N SER A 291 11.51 -76.35 145.85
CA SER A 291 11.52 -77.40 146.88
C SER A 291 12.95 -77.76 147.30
N GLN A 292 13.85 -77.97 146.32
CA GLN A 292 15.27 -78.24 146.59
C GLN A 292 15.95 -77.07 147.30
N LEU A 293 15.61 -75.82 146.95
CA LEU A 293 16.11 -74.62 147.63
C LEU A 293 15.66 -74.60 149.10
N THR A 294 14.38 -74.89 149.36
CA THR A 294 13.81 -74.94 150.70
C THR A 294 14.47 -76.04 151.54
N GLU A 295 14.72 -77.21 150.95
CA GLU A 295 15.40 -78.35 151.58
C GLU A 295 16.86 -78.02 151.92
N ALA A 296 17.57 -77.34 151.00
CA ALA A 296 18.92 -76.85 151.24
C ALA A 296 18.97 -75.75 152.32
N GLU A 297 17.98 -74.85 152.37
CA GLU A 297 17.87 -73.82 153.41
C GLU A 297 17.57 -74.42 154.79
N THR A 298 16.71 -75.43 154.88
CA THR A 298 16.43 -76.15 156.14
C THR A 298 17.64 -76.94 156.61
N LEU A 299 18.36 -77.63 155.72
CA LEU A 299 19.63 -78.28 156.03
C LEU A 299 20.68 -77.29 156.52
N ARG A 300 20.80 -76.12 155.87
CA ARG A 300 21.71 -75.05 156.28
C ARG A 300 21.35 -74.52 157.68
N LYS A 301 20.06 -74.32 157.96
CA LYS A 301 19.59 -73.85 159.27
C LYS A 301 19.84 -74.89 160.36
N ALA A 302 19.54 -76.16 160.11
CA ALA A 302 19.83 -77.25 161.05
C ALA A 302 21.34 -77.43 161.31
N ALA A 303 22.18 -77.23 160.30
CA ALA A 303 23.63 -77.23 160.46
C ALA A 303 24.13 -76.02 161.26
N ALA A 304 23.55 -74.84 161.04
CA ALA A 304 23.85 -73.62 161.81
C ALA A 304 23.40 -73.76 163.28
N ASP A 305 22.23 -74.35 163.53
CA ASP A 305 21.73 -74.61 164.89
C ASP A 305 22.63 -75.63 165.62
N ARG A 306 23.09 -76.69 164.93
CA ARG A 306 24.08 -77.65 165.48
C ARG A 306 25.44 -77.01 165.76
N LEU A 307 25.90 -76.12 164.88
CA LEU A 307 27.14 -75.36 165.09
C LEU A 307 26.99 -74.46 166.32
N GLN A 308 25.89 -73.73 166.44
CA GLN A 308 25.59 -72.86 167.57
C GLN A 308 25.48 -73.64 168.90
N GLU A 309 24.84 -74.82 168.91
CA GLU A 309 24.80 -75.71 170.08
C GLU A 309 26.20 -76.21 170.46
N ALA A 310 27.03 -76.55 169.47
CA ALA A 310 28.41 -77.00 169.70
C ALA A 310 29.31 -75.86 170.22
N GLU A 311 29.19 -74.65 169.66
CA GLU A 311 29.90 -73.45 170.11
C GLU A 311 29.45 -73.01 171.52
N ASN A 312 28.15 -73.10 171.84
CA ASN A 312 27.65 -72.85 173.19
C ASN A 312 28.19 -73.89 174.19
N ARG A 313 28.20 -75.19 173.84
CA ARG A 313 28.80 -76.25 174.67
C ARG A 313 30.31 -76.05 174.85
N GLN A 314 31.02 -75.65 173.80
CA GLN A 314 32.44 -75.31 173.88
C GLN A 314 32.65 -74.13 174.83
N SER A 315 31.86 -73.07 174.71
CA SER A 315 31.96 -71.89 175.58
C SER A 315 31.64 -72.21 177.05
N GLU A 316 30.66 -73.09 177.31
CA GLU A 316 30.37 -73.58 178.67
C GLU A 316 31.50 -74.46 179.23
N MET A 317 32.10 -75.32 178.40
CA MET A 317 33.26 -76.13 178.78
C MET A 317 34.50 -75.27 179.03
N ASP A 318 34.73 -74.22 178.25
CA ASP A 318 35.84 -73.27 178.42
C ASP A 318 35.66 -72.41 179.68
N LYS A 319 34.42 -72.03 180.04
CA LYS A 319 34.10 -71.36 181.33
C LYS A 319 34.28 -72.26 182.55
N ALA A 320 34.24 -73.59 182.40
CA ALA A 320 34.44 -74.52 183.50
C ALA A 320 35.93 -74.83 183.77
N ALA A 321 36.85 -74.35 182.94
CA ALA A 321 38.29 -74.62 183.04
C ALA A 321 39.12 -73.48 183.67
N THR A 322 38.47 -72.42 184.20
CA THR A 322 39.13 -71.39 185.03
C THR A 322 38.21 -70.88 186.13
#